data_AF-A0A2N5Z3G8-F1
#
_entry.id   AF-A0A2N5Z3G8-F1
#
_cell.length_a   1.000
_cell.length_b   1.000
_cell.length_c   1.000
_cell.angle_alpha   90.00
_cell.angle_beta   90.00
_cell.angle_gamma   90.00
#
_symmetry.space_group_name_H-M   'P 1'
#
loop_
_entity.id
_entity.type
_entity.pdbx_description
1 polymer ?
#
loop_
_entity_poly.entity_id
_entity_poly.type
_entity_poly.pdbx_seq_one_letter_code
_entity_poly.pdbx_strand_id
1 'polypeptide(L)'
;MFPLLFLSCLSFLFATLVKNASGAAVIMIIIGLVFWILHDPLSHSKWNIFLNPFDVPSDMSLSVWKNVLSQNRLMLIIGSTVSLLWALMNLQKREKFV
;
A
#
# COMPACT_ATOMS: atom_id res chain seq x y z
N MET A 1 -3.49 3.41 10.19
CA MET A 1 -4.21 4.30 9.25
C MET A 1 -3.60 4.23 7.84
N PHE A 2 -2.35 4.67 7.62
CA PHE A 2 -1.71 4.66 6.30
C PHE A 2 -1.72 3.33 5.53
N PRO A 3 -1.44 2.17 6.15
CA PRO A 3 -1.43 0.90 5.42
C PRO A 3 -2.81 0.51 4.90
N LEU A 4 -3.86 0.77 5.69
CA LEU A 4 -5.25 0.52 5.29
C LEU A 4 -5.65 1.40 4.11
N LEU A 5 -5.32 2.69 4.16
CA LEU A 5 -5.61 3.63 3.07
C LEU A 5 -4.95 3.17 1.76
N PHE A 6 -3.68 2.79 1.82
CA PHE A 6 -2.96 2.25 0.66
C PHE A 6 -3.61 0.98 0.10
N LEU A 7 -3.91 0.00 0.95
CA LEU A 7 -4.54 -1.25 0.51
C LEU A 7 -5.96 -1.02 -0.04
N SER A 8 -6.72 -0.08 0.50
CA SER A 8 -8.04 0.29 -0.03
C SER A 8 -7.94 0.94 -1.41
N CYS A 9 -7.02 1.89 -1.61
CA CYS A 9 -6.78 2.50 -2.92
C CYS A 9 -6.26 1.49 -3.95
N LEU A 10 -5.40 0.56 -3.52
CA LEU A 10 -4.90 -0.52 -4.37
C LEU A 10 -6.01 -1.51 -4.75
N SER A 11 -6.86 -1.89 -3.80
CA SER A 11 -8.04 -2.73 -4.05
C SER A 11 -8.98 -2.09 -5.08
N PHE A 12 -9.22 -0.79 -4.93
CA PHE A 12 -10.03 -0.03 -5.87
C PHE A 12 -9.41 -0.01 -7.28
N LEU A 13 -8.09 0.19 -7.39
CA LEU A 13 -7.38 0.08 -8.66
C LEU A 13 -7.61 -1.28 -9.33
N PHE A 14 -7.38 -2.39 -8.61
CA PHE A 14 -7.56 -3.73 -9.18
C PHE A 14 -9.01 -4.03 -9.54
N ALA A 15 -9.99 -3.54 -8.77
CA ALA A 15 -11.40 -3.65 -9.11
C ALA A 15 -11.70 -2.99 -10.47
N THR A 16 -11.14 -1.80 -10.73
CA THR A 16 -11.33 -1.10 -12.02
C THR A 16 -10.58 -1.75 -13.19
N LEU A 17 -9.41 -2.36 -12.94
CA LEU A 17 -8.62 -3.05 -13.96
C LEU A 17 -9.24 -4.37 -14.40
N VAL A 18 -9.64 -5.21 -13.44
CA VAL A 18 -10.17 -6.56 -13.69
C VAL A 18 -11.62 -6.52 -14.16
N LYS A 19 -12.34 -5.43 -13.84
CA LYS A 19 -13.79 -5.25 -14.15
C LYS A 19 -14.68 -6.34 -13.55
N ASN A 20 -14.16 -7.09 -12.57
CA ASN A 20 -14.86 -8.12 -11.81
C ASN A 20 -14.41 -8.05 -10.35
N ALA A 21 -15.36 -7.83 -9.43
CA ALA A 21 -15.10 -7.67 -8.01
C ALA A 21 -14.51 -8.95 -7.38
N SER A 22 -15.00 -10.12 -7.77
CA SER A 22 -14.50 -11.40 -7.24
C SER A 22 -13.05 -11.65 -7.67
N GLY A 23 -12.72 -11.37 -8.94
CA GLY A 23 -11.35 -11.51 -9.45
C GLY A 23 -10.38 -10.55 -8.76
N ALA A 24 -10.79 -9.29 -8.56
CA ALA A 24 -9.99 -8.32 -7.83
C ALA A 24 -9.78 -8.70 -6.36
N ALA A 25 -10.80 -9.25 -5.69
CA ALA A 25 -10.68 -9.72 -4.31
C ALA A 25 -9.64 -10.84 -4.17
N VAL A 26 -9.64 -11.81 -5.08
CA VAL A 26 -8.64 -12.91 -5.08
C VAL A 26 -7.22 -12.35 -5.25
N ILE A 27 -7.02 -11.41 -6.19
CA ILE A 27 -5.72 -10.76 -6.38
C ILE A 27 -5.28 -10.02 -5.11
N MET A 28 -6.19 -9.28 -4.47
CA MET A 28 -5.88 -8.55 -3.24
C MET A 28 -5.52 -9.48 -2.07
N ILE A 29 -6.13 -10.66 -1.97
CA ILE A 29 -5.76 -11.67 -0.97
C ILE A 29 -4.34 -12.16 -1.22
N ILE A 30 -3.99 -12.48 -2.47
CA ILE A 30 -2.64 -12.95 -2.83
C ILE A 30 -1.60 -11.86 -2.50
N ILE A 31 -1.87 -10.61 -2.87
CA ILE A 31 -0.98 -9.47 -2.56
C ILE A 31 -0.84 -9.29 -1.03
N GLY A 32 -1.93 -9.37 -0.29
CA GLY A 32 -1.93 -9.30 1.17
C GLY A 32 -1.07 -10.39 1.81
N LEU A 33 -1.20 -11.63 1.33
CA LEU A 33 -0.38 -12.76 1.78
C LEU A 33 1.11 -12.55 1.50
N VAL A 34 1.46 -12.06 0.30
CA VAL A 34 2.86 -11.76 -0.06
C VAL A 34 3.46 -10.72 0.88
N PHE A 35 2.74 -9.62 1.15
CA PHE A 35 3.20 -8.59 2.08
C PHE A 35 3.26 -9.08 3.52
N TRP A 36 2.39 -10.01 3.90
CA TRP A 36 2.42 -10.60 5.23
C TRP A 36 3.64 -11.51 5.43
N ILE A 37 3.96 -12.37 4.45
CA ILE A 37 5.17 -13.21 4.48
C ILE A 37 6.44 -12.35 4.50
N LEU A 38 6.44 -11.22 3.79
CA LEU A 38 7.56 -10.28 3.76
C LEU A 38 7.65 -9.38 5.00
N HIS A 39 6.71 -9.48 5.95
CA HIS A 39 6.68 -8.60 7.12
C HIS A 39 7.91 -8.77 8.02
N ASP A 40 8.24 -10.01 8.38
CA ASP A 40 9.37 -10.34 9.25
C ASP A 40 10.73 -9.94 8.66
N PRO A 41 11.09 -10.32 7.41
CA PRO A 41 12.39 -9.92 6.84
C PRO A 41 12.50 -8.42 6.58
N LEU A 42 11.39 -7.68 6.58
CA LEU A 42 11.34 -6.23 6.38
C LEU A 42 11.03 -5.45 7.66
N SER A 43 11.12 -6.05 8.85
CA SER A 43 10.70 -5.45 10.13
C SER A 43 11.21 -4.02 10.38
N HIS A 44 12.41 -3.68 9.91
CA HIS A 44 13.03 -2.35 10.05
C HIS A 44 13.24 -1.62 8.73
N SER A 45 12.60 -2.09 7.67
CA SER A 45 12.73 -1.52 6.33
C SER A 45 11.60 -0.55 6.04
N LYS A 46 11.94 0.55 5.36
CA LYS A 46 10.96 1.52 4.84
C LYS A 46 9.92 0.88 3.91
N TRP A 47 10.21 -0.28 3.33
CA TRP A 47 9.35 -1.03 2.41
C TRP A 47 8.25 -1.85 3.08
N ASN A 48 8.30 -2.03 4.40
CA ASN A 48 7.28 -2.78 5.12
C ASN A 48 5.97 -1.98 5.22
N ILE A 49 4.93 -2.45 4.55
CA ILE A 49 3.61 -1.80 4.60
C ILE A 49 3.04 -1.80 6.02
N PHE A 50 3.35 -2.81 6.81
CA PHE A 50 2.86 -2.98 8.18
C PHE A 50 3.87 -2.51 9.23
N LEU A 51 4.79 -1.60 8.87
CA LEU A 51 5.81 -1.07 9.78
C LEU A 51 5.18 -0.46 11.05
N ASN A 52 5.48 -1.06 12.20
CA ASN A 52 5.02 -0.63 13.50
C ASN A 52 5.86 0.56 14.00
N PRO A 53 5.29 1.75 14.23
CA PRO A 53 6.05 2.92 14.67
C PRO A 53 6.55 2.84 16.11
N PHE A 54 5.93 1.99 16.94
CA PHE A 54 6.22 1.88 18.37
C PHE A 54 7.32 0.87 18.69
N ASP A 55 7.72 0.07 17.71
CA ASP A 55 8.76 -0.94 17.85
C ASP A 55 10.12 -0.34 17.47
N VAL A 56 10.71 0.39 18.41
CA VAL A 56 12.00 1.08 18.19
C VAL A 56 13.13 0.05 18.31
N PRO A 57 13.94 -0.17 17.26
CA PRO A 57 15.05 -1.10 17.33
C PRO A 57 16.10 -0.60 18.34
N SER A 58 16.59 -1.48 19.22
CA SER A 58 17.71 -1.19 20.13
C SER A 58 18.99 -0.80 19.39
N ASP A 59 19.13 -1.27 18.15
CA ASP A 59 20.36 -1.23 17.37
C ASP A 59 20.44 0.02 16.47
N MET A 60 19.42 0.89 16.54
CA MET A 60 19.28 2.06 15.68
C MET A 60 19.04 3.33 16.50
N SER A 61 19.69 4.43 16.11
CA SER A 61 19.40 5.73 16.74
C SER A 61 17.96 6.18 16.45
N LEU A 62 17.34 6.84 17.42
CA LEU A 62 15.97 7.35 17.32
C LEU A 62 15.77 8.29 16.11
N SER A 63 16.82 9.03 15.72
CA SER A 63 16.80 9.92 14.55
C SER A 63 16.65 9.15 13.24
N VAL A 64 17.41 8.07 13.07
CA VAL A 64 17.34 7.22 11.87
C VAL A 64 15.98 6.50 11.83
N TRP A 65 15.50 6.00 12.96
CA TRP A 65 14.18 5.35 13.03
C TRP A 65 13.04 6.29 12.61
N LYS A 66 13.05 7.53 13.10
CA LYS A 66 12.07 8.56 12.68
C LYS A 66 12.12 8.84 11.18
N ASN A 67 13.31 8.85 10.58
CA ASN A 67 13.47 9.02 9.13
C ASN A 67 12.91 7.82 8.35
N VAL A 68 13.20 6.59 8.78
CA VAL A 68 12.63 5.37 8.16
C VAL A 68 11.11 5.39 8.22
N LEU A 69 10.55 5.75 9.37
CA LEU A 69 9.11 5.86 9.55
C LEU A 69 8.49 6.93 8.63
N SER A 70 9.10 8.11 8.56
CA SER A 70 8.65 9.19 7.68
C SER A 70 8.66 8.78 6.20
N GLN A 71 9.75 8.15 5.75
CA GLN A 71 9.87 7.62 4.39
C GLN A 71 8.82 6.54 4.09
N ASN A 72 8.56 5.64 5.03
CA ASN A 72 7.50 4.64 4.90
C ASN A 72 6.12 5.29 4.73
N ARG A 73 5.78 6.27 5.57
CA ARG A 73 4.47 6.96 5.45
C ARG A 73 4.33 7.72 4.15
N LEU A 74 5.38 8.44 3.72
CA LEU A 74 5.39 9.14 2.44
C LEU A 74 5.17 8.19 1.27
N MET A 75 5.85 7.04 1.28
CA MET A 75 5.67 6.03 0.24
C MET A 75 4.25 5.49 0.18
N LEU A 76 3.63 5.18 1.33
CA LEU A 76 2.24 4.72 1.38
C LEU A 76 1.28 5.78 0.85
N ILE A 77 1.47 7.06 1.19
CA ILE A 77 0.64 8.16 0.69
C ILE A 77 0.78 8.30 -0.83
N ILE A 78 2.02 8.34 -1.34
CA ILE A 78 2.28 8.47 -2.78
C ILE A 78 1.67 7.30 -3.55
N GLY A 79 1.89 6.07 -3.08
CA GLY A 79 1.31 4.87 -3.67
C GLY A 79 -0.22 4.92 -3.69
N SER A 80 -0.84 5.40 -2.61
CA SER A 80 -2.30 5.54 -2.52
C SER A 80 -2.84 6.53 -3.56
N THR A 81 -2.21 7.70 -3.66
CA THR A 81 -2.60 8.74 -4.63
C THR A 81 -2.47 8.24 -6.06
N VAL A 82 -1.35 7.57 -6.40
CA VAL A 82 -1.14 7.01 -7.74
C VAL A 82 -2.17 5.93 -8.05
N SER A 83 -2.42 5.00 -7.13
CA SER A 83 -3.43 3.95 -7.31
C SER A 83 -4.83 4.54 -7.48
N LEU A 84 -5.18 5.55 -6.69
CA LEU A 84 -6.48 6.22 -6.80
C LEU A 84 -6.64 6.94 -8.14
N LEU A 85 -5.66 7.75 -8.56
CA LEU A 85 -5.70 8.45 -9.84
C LEU A 85 -5.85 7.48 -11.01
N TRP A 86 -5.08 6.39 -11.00
CA TRP A 86 -5.18 5.38 -12.05
C TRP A 86 -6.57 4.73 -12.04
N ALA A 87 -7.09 4.35 -10.88
CA ALA A 87 -8.42 3.76 -10.77
C ALA A 87 -9.51 4.70 -11.36
N LEU A 88 -9.43 5.99 -11.05
CA LEU A 88 -10.33 7.01 -11.59
C LEU A 88 -10.18 7.16 -13.11
N MET A 89 -8.95 7.16 -13.64
CA MET A 89 -8.71 7.19 -15.09
C MET A 89 -9.31 5.98 -15.81
N ASN A 90 -9.26 4.79 -15.20
CA ASN A 90 -9.89 3.58 -15.76
C ASN A 90 -11.42 3.71 -15.81
N LEU A 91 -12.02 4.29 -14.76
CA LEU A 91 -13.46 4.55 -14.73
C LEU A 91 -13.87 5.58 -15.78
N GLN A 92 -13.13 6.68 -15.89
CA GLN A 92 -13.40 7.72 -16.90
C GLN A 92 -13.40 7.13 -18.32
N LYS A 93 -12.42 6.27 -18.65
CA LYS A 93 -12.37 5.57 -19.95
C LYS A 93 -13.53 4.61 -20.17
N ARG A 94 -14.00 3.95 -19.10
CA ARG A 94 -15.12 2.99 -19.18
C ARG A 94 -16.45 3.70 -19.44
N GLU A 95 -16.66 4.83 -18.80
CA GLU A 95 -17.92 5.59 -18.86
C GLU A 95 -17.96 6.59 -20.03
N LYS A 96 -16.89 6.67 -20.83
CA LYS A 96 -16.79 7.54 -22.01
C LYS A 96 -17.12 9.01 -21.72
N PHE A 97 -16.66 9.51 -20.57
CA PHE A 97 -16.85 10.92 -20.22
C PHE A 97 -16.01 11.89 -21.09
N VAL A 98 -15.21 11.37 -22.01
CA VAL A 98 -14.53 12.08 -23.12
C VAL A 98 -14.52 11.16 -24.35
#